data_AF-A0A0Q3M265-F1
#
_entry.id   AF-A0A0Q3M265-F1
#
_cell.length_a   1.000
_cell.length_b   1.000
_cell.length_c   1.000
_cell.angle_alpha   90.00
_cell.angle_beta   90.00
_cell.angle_gamma   90.00
#
_symmetry.space_group_name_H-M   'P 1'
#
loop_
_entity.id
_entity.type
_entity.pdbx_description
1 polymer ?
#
loop_
_entity_poly.entity_id
_entity_poly.type
_entity_poly.pdbx_seq_one_letter_code
_entity_poly.pdbx_strand_id
1 'polypeptide(L)' 'MKEDEKVIPVRVALRCRPLVPKEISEGCQTCLSFVPGEPQVVVGDDKLFTYDYVFDPSVEQELSLIHI' A
#
# COMPACT_ATOMS: atom_id res chain seq x y z
N MET A 1 26.81 23.99 18.08
CA MET A 1 25.83 22.87 18.13
C MET A 1 24.73 23.26 17.19
N LYS A 2 24.63 22.64 16.02
CA LYS A 2 23.53 22.91 15.08
C LYS A 2 22.31 22.24 15.68
N GLU A 3 21.28 23.02 16.01
CA GLU A 3 19.97 22.46 16.31
C GLU A 3 19.56 21.62 15.10
N ASP A 4 19.37 20.31 15.32
CA ASP A 4 18.68 19.45 14.37
C ASP A 4 17.32 20.10 14.11
N GLU A 5 17.18 20.76 12.96
CA GLU A 5 15.88 21.24 12.49
C GLU A 5 14.91 20.07 12.60
N LYS A 6 13.81 20.24 13.35
CA LYS A 6 12.77 19.22 13.46
C LYS A 6 12.16 18.98 12.08
N VAL A 7 12.69 18.01 11.36
CA VAL A 7 12.11 17.54 10.11
C VAL A 7 10.88 16.72 10.45
N ILE A 8 9.72 17.17 9.96
CA ILE A 8 8.48 16.39 10.01
C ILE A 8 8.44 15.56 8.72
N PRO A 9 8.58 14.23 8.79
CA PRO A 9 8.54 13.40 7.59
C PRO A 9 7.14 13.40 6.99
N VAL A 10 7.07 13.39 5.66
CA VAL A 10 5.83 13.11 4.93
C VAL A 10 5.45 11.65 5.17
N ARG A 11 4.19 11.40 5.51
CA ARG A 11 3.64 10.05 5.62
C ARG A 11 3.05 9.60 4.29
N VAL A 12 3.25 8.34 3.94
CA VAL A 12 2.83 7.73 2.68
C VAL A 12 1.96 6.52 2.95
N ALA A 13 0.76 6.53 2.36
CA ALA A 13 -0.17 5.42 2.36
C ALA A 13 -0.22 4.75 0.98
N LEU A 14 -0.07 3.42 0.95
CA LEU A 14 -0.33 2.61 -0.24
C LEU A 14 -1.74 2.05 -0.17
N ARG A 15 -2.55 2.28 -1.20
CA ARG A 15 -3.88 1.67 -1.34
C ARG A 15 -3.93 0.79 -2.59
N CYS A 16 -4.13 -0.49 -2.39
CA CYS A 16 -4.40 -1.41 -3.47
C CYS A 16 -5.90 -1.51 -3.71
N ARG A 17 -6.34 -1.35 -4.96
CA ARG A 17 -7.73 -1.61 -5.34
C ARG A 17 -7.92 -3.06 -5.78
N PRO A 18 -9.15 -3.61 -5.70
CA PRO A 18 -9.49 -4.82 -6.41
C PRO A 18 -9.28 -4.66 -7.93
N LEU A 19 -9.04 -5.79 -8.61
CA LEU A 19 -9.08 -5.84 -10.06
C LEU A 19 -10.47 -5.45 -10.57
N VAL A 20 -10.52 -4.64 -11.63
CA VAL A 20 -11.79 -4.28 -12.26
C VAL A 20 -12.26 -5.42 -13.19
N PRO A 21 -13.57 -5.53 -13.48
CA PRO A 21 -14.10 -6.61 -14.31
C PRO A 21 -13.41 -6.77 -15.67
N LYS A 22 -12.98 -5.66 -16.28
CA LYS A 22 -12.24 -5.67 -17.54
C LYS A 22 -10.89 -6.39 -17.41
N GLU A 23 -10.12 -6.08 -16.38
CA GLU A 23 -8.82 -6.73 -16.10
C GLU A 23 -9.00 -8.24 -15.89
N ILE A 24 -10.04 -8.62 -15.14
CA ILE A 24 -10.38 -10.03 -14.92
C ILE A 24 -10.75 -10.72 -16.25
N SER A 25 -11.55 -10.06 -17.09
CA SER A 25 -11.96 -10.60 -18.40
C SER A 25 -10.81 -10.75 -19.39
N GLU A 26 -9.77 -9.92 -19.26
CA GLU A 26 -8.54 -9.98 -20.05
C GLU A 26 -7.54 -11.01 -19.50
N GLY A 27 -7.85 -11.66 -18.37
CA GLY A 27 -6.99 -12.67 -17.73
C GLY A 27 -5.88 -12.10 -16.86
N CYS A 28 -5.96 -10.83 -16.47
CA CYS A 28 -4.99 -10.23 -15.53
C CYS A 28 -5.08 -10.90 -14.16
N GLN A 29 -3.93 -10.99 -13.51
CA GLN A 29 -3.80 -11.54 -12.16
C GLN A 29 -3.18 -10.52 -11.22
N THR A 30 -3.44 -10.69 -9.93
CA THR A 30 -2.83 -9.86 -8.88
C THR A 30 -1.32 -10.09 -8.86
N CYS A 31 -0.54 -9.02 -8.90
CA CYS A 31 0.93 -9.05 -8.80
C CYS A 31 1.47 -8.50 -7.47
N LEU A 32 0.56 -8.19 -6.54
CA LEU A 32 0.87 -7.68 -5.21
C LEU A 32 0.48 -8.73 -4.17
N SER A 33 1.37 -8.98 -3.21
CA SER A 33 1.06 -9.72 -1.99
C SER A 33 1.39 -8.89 -0.75
N PHE A 34 0.67 -9.14 0.33
CA PHE A 34 0.69 -8.31 1.55
C PHE A 34 1.23 -9.13 2.71
N VAL A 35 2.02 -8.48 3.58
CA VAL A 35 2.55 -9.11 4.79
C VAL A 35 1.55 -8.87 5.94
N PRO A 36 0.92 -9.91 6.50
CA PRO A 36 -0.07 -9.72 7.56
C PRO A 36 0.54 -9.03 8.79
N GLY A 37 -0.10 -7.94 9.24
CA GLY A 37 0.31 -7.18 10.41
C GLY A 37 1.43 -6.17 10.18
N GLU A 38 2.00 -6.11 8.97
CA GLU A 38 3.11 -5.20 8.62
C GLU A 38 2.69 -4.25 7.49
N PRO A 39 3.16 -3.00 7.47
CA PRO A 39 2.88 -2.06 6.39
C PRO A 39 3.82 -2.33 5.19
N GLN A 40 3.83 -3.57 4.72
CA GLN A 40 4.72 -4.05 3.66
C GLN A 40 3.95 -4.72 2.51
N VAL A 41 4.47 -4.53 1.30
CA VAL A 41 3.96 -5.16 0.07
C VAL A 41 5.11 -5.82 -0.69
N VAL A 42 4.82 -6.97 -1.28
CA VAL A 42 5.69 -7.67 -2.22
C VAL A 42 5.14 -7.48 -3.63
N VAL A 43 5.97 -6.97 -4.55
CA VAL A 43 5.62 -6.80 -5.96
C VAL A 43 6.30 -7.90 -6.78
N GLY A 44 5.50 -8.75 -7.42
CA GLY A 44 6.00 -9.99 -8.01
C GLY A 44 6.43 -10.97 -6.91
N ASP A 45 7.60 -11.59 -7.08
CA ASP A 45 8.06 -12.67 -6.20
C ASP A 45 9.13 -12.22 -5.18
N ASP A 46 9.80 -11.08 -5.41
CA ASP A 46 11.05 -10.75 -4.70
C ASP A 46 11.21 -9.29 -4.25
N LYS A 47 10.34 -8.37 -4.68
CA LYS A 47 10.53 -6.93 -4.39
C LYS A 47 9.67 -6.48 -3.23
N LEU A 48 10.30 -6.23 -2.09
CA LEU A 48 9.65 -5.75 -0.87
C LEU A 48 9.71 -4.23 -0.76
N PHE A 49 8.57 -3.62 -0.44
CA PHE A 49 8.45 -2.19 -0.14
C PHE A 49 7.73 -1.99 1.19
N THR A 50 8.14 -0.97 1.94
CA THR A 50 7.56 -0.60 3.25
C THR A 50 7.03 0.82 3.19
N TYR A 51 5.84 1.04 3.75
CA TYR A 51 5.16 2.33 3.81
C TYR A 51 4.74 2.64 5.25
N ASP A 52 4.19 3.82 5.51
CA ASP A 52 3.59 4.11 6.83
C ASP A 52 2.26 3.35 7.00
N TYR A 53 1.51 3.21 5.90
CA TYR A 53 0.23 2.51 5.86
C TYR A 53 0.09 1.71 4.56
N VAL A 54 -0.46 0.50 4.65
CA VAL A 54 -0.79 -0.33 3.49
C VAL A 54 -2.22 -0.84 3.64
N PHE A 55 -3.04 -0.59 2.62
CA PHE A 55 -4.43 -1.04 2.55
C PHE A 55 -4.56 -2.02 1.38
N ASP A 56 -4.86 -3.27 1.71
CA ASP A 56 -5.09 -4.32 0.73
C ASP A 56 -6.48 -4.16 0.06
N PRO A 57 -6.75 -4.87 -1.05
CA PRO A 57 -8.02 -4.76 -1.79
C PRO A 57 -9.29 -5.03 -0.99
N SER A 58 -9.22 -5.72 0.16
CA SER A 58 -10.37 -6.03 1.00
C SER A 58 -10.75 -4.92 1.97
N VAL A 59 -9.88 -3.91 2.16
CA VAL A 59 -10.16 -2.79 3.06
C VAL A 59 -11.26 -1.91 2.47
N GLU A 60 -12.33 -1.71 3.23
CA GLU A 60 -13.44 -0.85 2.84
C GLU A 60 -12.99 0.60 2.63
N GLN A 61 -13.63 1.28 1.67
CA GLN A 61 -13.28 2.65 1.29
C GLN A 61 -13.26 3.63 2.47
N GLU A 62 -14.17 3.49 3.42
CA GLU A 62 -14.29 4.32 4.62
C GLU A 62 -13.02 4.27 5.50
N LEU A 63 -12.41 3.09 5.65
CA LEU A 63 -11.21 2.88 6.48
C LEU A 63 -9.95 3.49 5.83
N SER A 64 -9.89 3.47 4.50
CA SER A 64 -8.75 4.02 3.74
C SER A 64 -8.73 5.55 3.66
N LEU A 65 -9.90 6.20 3.71
CA LEU A 65 -10.06 7.66 3.62
C LEU A 65 -9.51 8.42 4.84
N ILE A 66 -9.38 7.76 5.98
CA ILE A 66 -8.86 8.38 7.22
C ILE A 66 -7.37 8.73 7.08
N HIS A 67 -6.65 8.06 6.17
CA HIS A 67 -5.19 8.14 6.04
C HIS A 67 -4.69 8.66 4.69
N ILE A 68 -5.58 8.99 3.74
CA ILE A 68 -5.27 9.56 2.42
C ILE A 68 -5.85 10.98 2.35
#